data_AF-A0A8K0NU73-F1
#
_entry.id   AF-A0A8K0NU73-F1
#
_cell.length_a   1.000
_cell.length_b   1.000
_cell.length_c   1.000
_cell.angle_alpha   90.00
_cell.angle_beta   90.00
_cell.angle_gamma   90.00
#
_symmetry.space_group_name_H-M   'P 1'
#
loop_
_entity.id
_entity.type
_entity.pdbx_description
1 polymer ?
#
loop_
_entity_poly.entity_id
_entity_poly.type
_entity_poly.pdbx_seq_one_letter_code
_entity_poly.pdbx_strand_id
1 'polypeptide(L)'
;MRSSRICCSVTQYVRPPSPRSHPCITPSDLHAHLTSSNPSPLLLPGLIRHWPALLNWKLTKGLGNLRSTDVEDKLVDVELGGKGKSYMDPDHRRVQMPLGLFMDAFILSKIPGSEQTETTGYLAQQDLFDLIPSLNADAPTLPHISQSGPRGQAWRRNVWVGKWTFTPIHRDPYCNLFCQVVGTKRLHIFHPAQHSHLYISITPPQTNTSLIPHPPSSSKLDWKQYPMLRRALEDVRTTSCEVGPGESVLIPEGWYHCVESVGDEPAVSVNHWFR
;
A
#
# COMPACT_ATOMS: atom_id res chain seq x y z
N MET A 1 -39.73 -35.58 -12.54
CA MET A 1 -39.05 -34.67 -11.59
C MET A 1 -37.72 -34.24 -12.19
N ARG A 2 -37.64 -33.06 -12.82
CA ARG A 2 -36.37 -32.49 -13.30
C ARG A 2 -35.83 -31.60 -12.19
N SER A 3 -34.78 -32.06 -11.52
CA SER A 3 -34.02 -31.27 -10.54
C SER A 3 -33.27 -30.18 -11.28
N SER A 4 -33.76 -28.95 -11.16
CA SER A 4 -33.07 -27.74 -11.59
C SER A 4 -31.87 -27.52 -10.67
N ARG A 5 -30.69 -27.96 -11.10
CA ARG A 5 -29.42 -27.48 -10.52
C ARG A 5 -29.30 -26.00 -10.89
N ILE A 6 -29.67 -25.14 -9.94
CA ILE A 6 -29.28 -23.73 -9.96
C ILE A 6 -27.77 -23.75 -9.82
N CYS A 7 -27.08 -23.62 -10.94
CA CYS A 7 -25.66 -23.33 -10.97
C CYS A 7 -25.52 -21.90 -10.46
N CYS A 8 -25.39 -21.72 -9.13
CA CYS A 8 -25.00 -20.43 -8.57
C CYS A 8 -23.63 -20.10 -9.15
N SER A 9 -23.58 -19.21 -10.14
CA SER A 9 -22.33 -18.67 -10.65
C SER A 9 -21.67 -17.90 -9.52
N VAL A 10 -20.66 -18.52 -8.93
CA VAL A 10 -19.87 -17.96 -7.83
C VAL A 10 -18.91 -16.93 -8.42
N THR A 11 -19.43 -15.79 -8.87
CA THR A 11 -18.65 -14.59 -9.21
C THR A 11 -18.77 -13.64 -8.02
N GLN A 12 -17.69 -13.53 -7.25
CA GLN A 12 -17.73 -13.05 -5.87
C GLN A 12 -17.00 -11.71 -5.63
N TYR A 13 -16.12 -11.29 -6.54
CA TYR A 13 -15.49 -9.96 -6.46
C TYR A 13 -16.40 -8.89 -7.08
N VAL A 14 -16.80 -7.91 -6.27
CA VAL A 14 -17.41 -6.68 -6.74
C VAL A 14 -16.34 -5.60 -6.66
N ARG A 15 -16.05 -4.94 -7.79
CA ARG A 15 -15.11 -3.82 -7.83
C ARG A 15 -15.81 -2.56 -7.33
N PRO A 16 -15.38 -1.97 -6.20
CA PRO A 16 -15.92 -0.70 -5.74
C PRO A 16 -15.57 0.43 -6.72
N PRO A 17 -16.30 1.57 -6.70
CA PRO A 17 -15.95 2.73 -7.50
C PRO A 17 -14.58 3.29 -7.11
N SER A 18 -13.92 4.01 -8.01
CA SER A 18 -12.68 4.71 -7.65
C SER A 18 -12.92 5.90 -6.73
N PRO A 19 -11.96 6.26 -5.87
CA PRO A 19 -12.04 7.49 -5.09
C PRO A 19 -12.27 8.71 -5.98
N ARG A 20 -12.88 9.76 -5.43
CA ARG A 20 -13.05 11.02 -6.15
C ARG A 20 -11.67 11.57 -6.53
N SER A 21 -11.49 11.89 -7.82
CA SER A 21 -10.24 12.43 -8.35
C SER A 21 -10.14 13.94 -8.14
N HIS A 22 -8.97 14.43 -7.73
CA HIS A 22 -8.68 15.85 -7.51
C HIS A 22 -7.25 16.21 -7.98
N PRO A 23 -7.03 16.50 -9.29
CA PRO A 23 -5.70 16.60 -9.92
C PRO A 23 -4.82 17.77 -9.45
N CYS A 24 -5.39 18.75 -8.75
CA CYS A 24 -4.69 19.98 -8.33
C CYS A 24 -5.17 20.42 -6.94
N ILE A 25 -5.23 19.51 -5.97
CA ILE A 25 -5.59 19.89 -4.60
C ILE A 25 -4.51 20.80 -4.01
N THR A 26 -4.87 21.97 -3.50
CA THR A 26 -3.94 22.82 -2.75
C THR A 26 -3.80 22.33 -1.31
N PRO A 27 -2.75 22.72 -0.56
CA PRO A 27 -2.68 22.41 0.87
C PRO A 27 -3.91 22.91 1.65
N SER A 28 -4.40 24.12 1.34
CA SER A 28 -5.60 24.67 1.98
C SER A 28 -6.86 23.85 1.69
N ASP A 29 -7.05 23.40 0.43
CA ASP A 29 -8.20 22.58 0.07
C ASP A 29 -8.14 21.20 0.72
N LEU A 30 -6.93 20.62 0.81
CA LEU A 30 -6.72 19.35 1.52
C LEU A 30 -7.03 19.50 3.01
N HIS A 31 -6.60 20.59 3.63
CA HIS A 31 -6.91 20.89 5.03
C HIS A 31 -8.42 20.99 5.23
N ALA A 32 -9.10 21.81 4.42
CA ALA A 32 -10.55 21.98 4.49
C ALA A 32 -11.31 20.66 4.31
N HIS A 33 -10.83 19.78 3.42
CA HIS A 33 -11.38 18.43 3.24
C HIS A 33 -11.21 17.56 4.48
N LEU A 34 -10.01 17.55 5.08
CA LEU A 34 -9.70 16.76 6.27
C LEU A 34 -10.41 17.25 7.53
N THR A 35 -10.69 18.56 7.64
CA THR A 35 -11.44 19.15 8.76
C THR A 35 -12.95 19.17 8.54
N SER A 36 -13.44 18.68 7.39
CA SER A 36 -14.87 18.56 7.13
C SER A 36 -15.52 17.50 8.02
N SER A 37 -16.85 17.48 8.08
CA SER A 37 -17.58 16.50 8.90
C SER A 37 -17.44 15.06 8.41
N ASN A 38 -17.08 14.85 7.14
CA ASN A 38 -17.03 13.54 6.51
C ASN A 38 -15.84 13.45 5.52
N PRO A 39 -14.59 13.44 6.00
CA PRO A 39 -13.44 13.29 5.12
C PRO A 39 -13.47 11.90 4.45
N SER A 40 -13.24 11.89 3.14
CA SER A 40 -13.26 10.69 2.31
C SER A 40 -11.91 10.45 1.61
N PRO A 41 -11.65 9.23 1.11
CA PRO A 41 -10.50 8.98 0.26
C PRO A 41 -10.54 9.84 -1.00
N LEU A 42 -9.37 10.27 -1.46
CA LEU A 42 -9.21 11.03 -2.69
C LEU A 42 -8.10 10.42 -3.55
N LEU A 43 -8.33 10.34 -4.85
CA LEU A 43 -7.28 10.08 -5.83
C LEU A 43 -6.70 11.44 -6.26
N LEU A 44 -5.40 11.60 -6.14
CA LEU A 44 -4.68 12.85 -6.36
C LEU A 44 -3.67 12.65 -7.51
N PRO A 45 -4.15 12.55 -8.76
CA PRO A 45 -3.26 12.27 -9.89
C PRO A 45 -2.31 13.45 -10.11
N GLY A 46 -1.02 13.16 -10.23
CA GLY A 46 0.00 14.16 -10.51
C GLY A 46 0.38 15.03 -9.32
N LEU A 47 -0.01 14.70 -8.09
CA LEU A 47 0.42 15.41 -6.88
C LEU A 47 1.95 15.42 -6.75
N ILE A 48 2.58 14.28 -7.04
CA ILE A 48 4.03 14.11 -6.98
C ILE A 48 4.71 14.17 -8.35
N ARG A 49 4.04 14.71 -9.39
CA ARG A 49 4.60 14.75 -10.77
C ARG A 49 5.96 15.44 -10.89
N HIS A 50 6.27 16.30 -9.92
CA HIS A 50 7.49 17.09 -9.86
C HIS A 50 8.63 16.39 -9.10
N TRP A 51 8.40 15.23 -8.49
CA TRP A 51 9.42 14.50 -7.75
C TRP A 51 10.49 13.94 -8.70
N PRO A 52 11.79 14.25 -8.49
CA PRO A 52 12.86 13.63 -9.27
C PRO A 52 12.89 12.09 -9.16
N ALA A 53 12.35 11.51 -8.08
CA ALA A 53 12.18 10.07 -7.91
C ALA A 53 11.50 9.39 -9.11
N LEU A 54 10.52 10.03 -9.77
CA LEU A 54 9.83 9.48 -10.94
C LEU A 54 10.76 9.29 -12.15
N LEU A 55 11.85 10.05 -12.21
CA LEU A 55 12.88 9.95 -13.25
C LEU A 55 14.06 9.08 -12.83
N ASN A 56 14.41 9.11 -11.55
CA ASN A 56 15.61 8.50 -10.99
C ASN A 56 15.38 7.05 -10.56
N TRP A 57 14.26 6.72 -9.93
CA TRP A 57 13.99 5.40 -9.37
C TRP A 57 13.39 4.45 -10.41
N LYS A 58 13.96 4.37 -11.60
CA LYS A 58 13.45 3.46 -12.64
C LYS A 58 14.06 2.07 -12.49
N LEU A 59 13.25 1.01 -12.65
CA LEU A 59 13.75 -0.38 -12.67
C LEU A 59 14.84 -0.57 -13.75
N THR A 60 14.65 0.03 -14.93
CA THR A 60 15.63 0.03 -16.03
C THR A 60 16.94 0.74 -15.70
N LYS A 61 16.98 1.54 -14.63
CA LYS A 61 18.17 2.20 -14.09
C LYS A 61 18.60 1.59 -12.75
N GLY A 62 18.15 0.38 -12.43
CA GLY A 62 18.47 -0.29 -11.16
C GLY A 62 17.94 0.43 -9.91
N LEU A 63 16.88 1.23 -10.05
CA LEU A 63 16.30 2.10 -9.01
C LEU A 63 17.18 3.30 -8.60
N GLY A 64 18.22 3.63 -9.36
CA GLY A 64 18.99 4.87 -9.20
C GLY A 64 19.50 5.08 -7.78
N ASN A 65 19.21 6.25 -7.19
CA ASN A 65 19.70 6.63 -5.87
C ASN A 65 19.17 5.75 -4.71
N LEU A 66 18.09 4.99 -4.90
CA LEU A 66 17.67 3.97 -3.91
C LEU A 66 18.64 2.78 -3.83
N ARG A 67 19.54 2.65 -4.80
CA ARG A 67 20.55 1.60 -4.90
C ARG A 67 21.91 2.20 -5.29
N SER A 68 22.36 3.24 -4.59
CA SER A 68 23.73 3.76 -4.74
C SER A 68 24.73 2.99 -3.89
N THR A 69 26.03 3.12 -4.19
CA THR A 69 27.13 2.55 -3.41
C THR A 69 27.17 3.12 -1.99
N ASP A 70 26.73 4.36 -1.79
CA ASP A 70 26.77 5.02 -0.48
C ASP A 70 25.72 4.48 0.51
N VAL A 71 24.77 3.68 0.02
CA VAL A 71 23.59 3.24 0.79
C VAL A 71 23.41 1.72 0.82
N GLU A 72 24.16 0.98 0.00
CA GLU A 72 23.93 -0.46 -0.18
C GLU A 72 24.21 -1.29 1.08
N ASP A 73 25.14 -0.84 1.92
CA ASP A 73 25.49 -1.50 3.18
C ASP A 73 24.58 -1.12 4.36
N LYS A 74 23.63 -0.19 4.17
CA LYS A 74 22.68 0.19 5.23
C LYS A 74 21.78 -0.99 5.56
N LEU A 75 21.72 -1.35 6.84
CA LEU A 75 20.84 -2.42 7.31
C LEU A 75 19.39 -1.95 7.30
N VAL A 76 18.51 -2.77 6.75
CA VAL A 76 17.06 -2.54 6.67
C VAL A 76 16.30 -3.75 7.16
N ASP A 77 15.13 -3.51 7.75
CA ASP A 77 14.19 -4.57 8.12
C ASP A 77 13.40 -5.01 6.88
N VAL A 78 13.45 -6.30 6.58
CA VAL A 78 12.77 -6.93 5.44
C VAL A 78 11.78 -7.96 5.95
N GLU A 79 10.53 -7.84 5.50
CA GLU A 79 9.51 -8.84 5.66
C GLU A 79 9.68 -9.93 4.59
N LEU A 80 9.85 -11.17 5.03
CA LEU A 80 9.89 -12.34 4.16
C LEU A 80 8.59 -13.12 4.28
N GLY A 81 8.04 -13.54 3.15
CA GLY A 81 6.82 -14.35 3.07
C GLY A 81 6.61 -14.92 1.68
N GLY A 82 5.50 -15.61 1.42
CA GLY A 82 5.20 -16.12 0.08
C GLY A 82 4.47 -15.12 -0.83
N LYS A 83 4.47 -15.39 -2.13
CA LYS A 83 3.79 -14.56 -3.16
C LYS A 83 2.33 -14.23 -2.78
N GLY A 84 2.04 -12.94 -2.59
CA GLY A 84 0.70 -12.44 -2.27
C GLY A 84 0.18 -12.80 -0.87
N LYS A 85 1.05 -13.30 0.02
CA LYS A 85 0.74 -13.52 1.43
C LYS A 85 1.01 -12.25 2.24
N SER A 86 0.28 -12.08 3.34
CA SER A 86 0.42 -10.93 4.24
C SER A 86 1.30 -11.24 5.45
N TYR A 87 1.60 -10.22 6.26
CA TYR A 87 2.26 -10.39 7.56
C TYR A 87 1.42 -11.13 8.62
N MET A 88 0.17 -11.50 8.31
CA MET A 88 -0.65 -12.36 9.15
C MET A 88 -0.45 -13.85 8.86
N ASP A 89 0.33 -14.19 7.83
CA ASP A 89 0.65 -15.58 7.47
C ASP A 89 1.64 -16.19 8.48
N PRO A 90 1.46 -17.45 8.93
CA PRO A 90 2.35 -18.09 9.90
C PRO A 90 3.82 -18.21 9.45
N ASP A 91 4.07 -18.24 8.14
CA ASP A 91 5.43 -18.33 7.59
C ASP A 91 6.11 -16.95 7.47
N HIS A 92 5.40 -15.86 7.80
CA HIS A 92 5.96 -14.52 7.77
C HIS A 92 7.06 -14.36 8.81
N ARG A 93 8.15 -13.71 8.41
CA ARG A 93 9.27 -13.40 9.28
C ARG A 93 9.87 -12.05 8.93
N ARG A 94 10.47 -11.39 9.91
CA ARG A 94 11.28 -10.18 9.72
C ARG A 94 12.74 -10.50 9.92
N VAL A 95 13.59 -10.01 9.02
CA VAL A 95 15.04 -10.15 9.09
C VAL A 95 15.71 -8.82 8.77
N GLN A 96 16.90 -8.61 9.31
CA GLN A 96 17.75 -7.49 8.93
C GLN A 96 18.75 -7.93 7.88
N MET A 97 18.93 -7.13 6.83
CA MET A 97 19.96 -7.35 5.81
C MET A 97 20.41 -6.03 5.17
N PRO A 98 21.58 -6.00 4.50
CA PRO A 98 21.99 -4.84 3.71
C PRO A 98 20.97 -4.52 2.62
N LEU A 99 20.67 -3.23 2.43
CA LEU A 99 19.73 -2.73 1.42
C LEU A 99 20.11 -3.20 0.01
N GLY A 100 21.40 -3.21 -0.32
CA GLY A 100 21.91 -3.69 -1.59
C GLY A 100 21.59 -5.16 -1.84
N LEU A 101 21.80 -6.00 -0.82
CA LEU A 101 21.47 -7.42 -0.89
C LEU A 101 19.97 -7.65 -1.07
N PHE A 102 19.14 -6.92 -0.32
CA PHE A 102 17.68 -6.96 -0.49
C PHE A 102 17.26 -6.62 -1.93
N MET A 103 17.80 -5.52 -2.48
CA MET A 103 17.47 -5.07 -3.83
C MET A 103 17.90 -6.09 -4.88
N ASP A 104 19.12 -6.61 -4.78
CA ASP A 104 19.66 -7.58 -5.74
C ASP A 104 18.95 -8.95 -5.64
N ALA A 105 18.54 -9.37 -4.43
CA ALA A 105 17.86 -10.65 -4.19
C ALA A 105 16.38 -10.66 -4.59
N PHE A 106 15.62 -9.61 -4.23
CA PHE A 106 14.15 -9.67 -4.29
C PHE A 106 13.53 -8.72 -5.33
N ILE A 107 14.30 -7.75 -5.84
CA ILE A 107 13.77 -6.66 -6.68
C ILE A 107 14.39 -6.68 -8.08
N LEU A 108 15.71 -6.81 -8.17
CA LEU A 108 16.47 -6.68 -9.41
C LEU A 108 16.92 -8.02 -10.01
N SER A 109 16.58 -9.15 -9.38
CA SER A 109 16.93 -10.51 -9.84
C SER A 109 18.42 -10.72 -10.15
N LYS A 110 19.33 -10.08 -9.41
CA LYS A 110 20.78 -10.18 -9.68
C LYS A 110 21.46 -11.37 -8.99
N ILE A 111 20.80 -12.01 -8.04
CA ILE A 111 21.32 -13.22 -7.39
C ILE A 111 20.88 -14.46 -8.18
N PRO A 112 21.80 -15.35 -8.60
CA PRO A 112 21.45 -16.60 -9.27
C PRO A 112 20.40 -17.41 -8.49
N GLY A 113 19.33 -17.83 -9.17
CA GLY A 113 18.23 -18.60 -8.56
C GLY A 113 17.15 -17.76 -7.85
N SER A 114 17.31 -16.44 -7.74
CA SER A 114 16.31 -15.54 -7.14
C SER A 114 14.95 -15.55 -7.85
N GLU A 115 14.91 -15.85 -9.15
CA GLU A 115 13.65 -15.86 -9.92
C GLU A 115 12.83 -17.15 -9.73
N GLN A 116 13.43 -18.18 -9.16
CA GLN A 116 12.84 -19.52 -9.04
C GLN A 116 12.16 -19.74 -7.69
N THR A 117 12.24 -18.78 -6.77
CA THR A 117 11.65 -18.87 -5.44
C THR A 117 10.27 -18.22 -5.38
N GLU A 118 9.35 -18.84 -4.64
CA GLU A 118 8.07 -18.22 -4.27
C GLU A 118 8.20 -17.28 -3.07
N THR A 119 9.40 -17.15 -2.50
CA THR A 119 9.69 -16.22 -1.41
C THR A 119 9.76 -14.80 -1.94
N THR A 120 9.03 -13.92 -1.27
CA THR A 120 9.04 -12.48 -1.49
C THR A 120 9.77 -11.79 -0.35
N GLY A 121 10.48 -10.72 -0.68
CA GLY A 121 11.01 -9.76 0.27
C GLY A 121 10.25 -8.45 0.13
N TYR A 122 9.81 -7.89 1.25
CA TYR A 122 9.13 -6.61 1.30
C TYR A 122 9.82 -5.69 2.31
N LEU A 123 10.44 -4.62 1.83
CA LEU A 123 10.86 -3.52 2.66
C LEU A 123 9.62 -2.67 2.92
N ALA A 124 9.07 -2.78 4.13
CA ALA A 124 7.79 -2.21 4.53
C ALA A 124 7.96 -1.26 5.71
N GLN A 125 7.22 -0.14 5.70
CA GLN A 125 7.20 0.86 6.78
C GLN A 125 8.58 1.38 7.22
N GLN A 126 9.55 1.42 6.32
CA GLN A 126 10.90 1.88 6.65
C GLN A 126 11.07 3.37 6.39
N ASP A 127 11.52 4.12 7.39
CA ASP A 127 11.92 5.52 7.21
C ASP A 127 13.32 5.56 6.56
N LEU A 128 13.38 5.25 5.27
CA LEU A 128 14.62 5.31 4.51
C LEU A 128 15.17 6.73 4.39
N PHE A 129 14.38 7.76 4.65
CA PHE A 129 14.85 9.14 4.55
C PHE A 129 15.63 9.58 5.79
N ASP A 130 15.30 9.05 6.96
CA ASP A 130 16.12 9.21 8.16
C ASP A 130 17.44 8.43 8.01
N LEU A 131 17.36 7.17 7.54
CA LEU A 131 18.53 6.33 7.30
C LEU A 131 19.44 6.83 6.17
N ILE A 132 18.84 7.43 5.14
CA ILE A 132 19.50 7.91 3.91
C ILE A 132 18.96 9.32 3.56
N PRO A 133 19.48 10.37 4.20
CA PRO A 133 18.97 11.74 4.03
C PRO A 133 19.02 12.27 2.59
N SER A 134 19.95 11.79 1.76
CA SER A 134 20.06 12.20 0.35
C SER A 134 18.82 11.87 -0.49
N LEU A 135 18.01 10.87 -0.09
CA LEU A 135 16.75 10.53 -0.78
C LEU A 135 15.70 11.65 -0.71
N ASN A 136 15.86 12.61 0.21
CA ASN A 136 14.99 13.79 0.27
C ASN A 136 15.02 14.61 -1.01
N ALA A 137 16.14 14.61 -1.74
CA ALA A 137 16.25 15.32 -3.02
C ALA A 137 15.36 14.68 -4.11
N ASP A 138 15.10 13.38 -4.01
CA ASP A 138 14.29 12.64 -4.99
C ASP A 138 12.79 12.68 -4.65
N ALA A 139 12.44 12.52 -3.37
CA ALA A 139 11.05 12.50 -2.91
C ALA A 139 10.87 13.43 -1.68
N PRO A 140 10.88 14.75 -1.89
CA PRO A 140 10.76 15.73 -0.80
C PRO A 140 9.40 15.66 -0.12
N THR A 141 9.36 16.09 1.15
CA THR A 141 8.10 16.23 1.90
C THR A 141 7.19 17.22 1.18
N LEU A 142 5.92 16.84 1.01
CA LEU A 142 4.94 17.69 0.34
C LEU A 142 4.45 18.81 1.29
N PRO A 143 4.25 20.04 0.79
CA PRO A 143 3.61 21.13 1.57
C PRO A 143 2.25 20.73 2.15
N HIS A 144 1.53 19.84 1.44
CA HIS A 144 0.28 19.23 1.87
C HIS A 144 0.38 18.53 3.23
N ILE A 145 1.55 18.05 3.62
CA ILE A 145 1.75 17.36 4.89
C ILE A 145 2.02 18.36 6.02
N SER A 146 2.93 19.32 5.80
CA SER A 146 3.32 20.30 6.81
C SER A 146 2.26 21.38 7.05
N GLN A 147 1.40 21.67 6.08
CA GLN A 147 0.43 22.77 6.15
C GLN A 147 -1.03 22.29 6.32
N SER A 148 -1.32 21.01 6.11
CA SER A 148 -2.73 20.54 6.02
C SER A 148 -3.13 19.46 7.03
N GLY A 149 -2.20 18.91 7.80
CA GLY A 149 -2.56 18.01 8.89
C GLY A 149 -3.57 18.70 9.82
N PRO A 150 -4.64 18.02 10.30
CA PRO A 150 -5.56 18.57 11.30
C PRO A 150 -4.88 19.27 12.50
N ARG A 151 -3.64 18.87 12.81
CA ARG A 151 -2.75 19.39 13.86
C ARG A 151 -1.42 19.91 13.31
N GLY A 152 -1.26 19.93 11.98
CA GLY A 152 -0.05 20.38 11.28
C GLY A 152 1.20 19.53 11.54
N GLN A 153 1.04 18.25 11.89
CA GLN A 153 2.14 17.40 12.34
C GLN A 153 2.43 16.27 11.34
N ALA A 154 3.60 16.30 10.72
CA ALA A 154 4.16 15.14 10.04
C ALA A 154 4.64 14.13 11.11
N TRP A 155 4.21 12.87 11.00
CA TRP A 155 4.61 11.82 11.92
C TRP A 155 5.79 11.01 11.38
N ARG A 156 5.59 10.37 10.23
CA ARG A 156 6.61 9.55 9.55
C ARG A 156 6.42 9.59 8.05
N ARG A 157 7.52 9.40 7.33
CA ARG A 157 7.51 9.18 5.89
C ARG A 157 8.21 7.87 5.60
N ASN A 158 7.45 6.87 5.15
CA ASN A 158 8.02 5.55 4.91
C ASN A 158 8.15 5.27 3.42
N VAL A 159 9.19 4.50 3.08
CA VAL A 159 9.37 3.91 1.76
C VAL A 159 8.97 2.45 1.82
N TRP A 160 8.32 2.01 0.75
CA TRP A 160 7.88 0.64 0.55
C TRP A 160 8.47 0.13 -0.76
N VAL A 161 9.21 -0.98 -0.72
CA VAL A 161 9.83 -1.58 -1.91
C VAL A 161 9.55 -3.07 -1.91
N GLY A 162 8.91 -3.58 -2.96
CA GLY A 162 8.60 -5.01 -3.02
C GLY A 162 7.96 -5.46 -4.32
N LYS A 163 7.98 -6.77 -4.55
CA LYS A 163 7.35 -7.46 -5.67
C LYS A 163 6.34 -8.48 -5.15
N TRP A 164 5.16 -8.53 -5.78
CA TRP A 164 4.03 -9.41 -5.40
C TRP A 164 3.56 -9.31 -3.94
N THR A 165 3.76 -8.17 -3.31
CA THR A 165 3.47 -7.98 -1.88
C THR A 165 2.00 -7.69 -1.64
N PHE A 166 1.47 -8.09 -0.48
CA PHE A 166 0.12 -7.77 -0.03
C PHE A 166 0.15 -7.26 1.42
N THR A 167 -0.31 -6.03 1.61
CA THR A 167 -0.60 -5.46 2.94
C THR A 167 -2.09 -5.71 3.22
N PRO A 168 -2.43 -6.48 4.28
CA PRO A 168 -3.80 -6.91 4.56
C PRO A 168 -4.69 -5.72 4.94
N ILE A 169 -6.00 -5.94 5.00
CA ILE A 169 -6.95 -4.90 5.41
C ILE A 169 -6.61 -4.48 6.85
N HIS A 170 -6.25 -3.21 7.05
CA HIS A 170 -5.90 -2.66 8.34
C HIS A 170 -6.32 -1.19 8.42
N ARG A 171 -6.22 -0.58 9.60
CA ARG A 171 -6.34 0.87 9.76
C ARG A 171 -5.14 1.45 10.50
N ASP A 172 -4.73 2.64 10.06
CA ASP A 172 -3.70 3.44 10.72
C ASP A 172 -4.34 4.47 11.65
N PRO A 173 -3.65 4.88 12.73
CA PRO A 173 -4.09 5.98 13.59
C PRO A 173 -3.70 7.35 13.02
N TYR A 174 -3.39 7.47 11.72
CA TYR A 174 -2.95 8.71 11.08
C TYR A 174 -3.69 8.91 9.76
N CYS A 175 -3.74 10.15 9.26
CA CYS A 175 -3.99 10.35 7.83
C CYS A 175 -2.79 9.81 7.06
N ASN A 176 -3.05 9.14 5.93
CA ASN A 176 -2.02 8.55 5.09
C ASN A 176 -2.11 9.11 3.67
N LEU A 177 -1.05 9.78 3.22
CA LEU A 177 -0.90 10.16 1.82
C LEU A 177 0.05 9.16 1.16
N PHE A 178 -0.53 8.21 0.42
CA PHE A 178 0.17 7.16 -0.30
C PHE A 178 0.55 7.66 -1.70
N CYS A 179 1.84 7.70 -2.03
CA CYS A 179 2.36 8.18 -3.32
C CYS A 179 3.07 7.05 -4.07
N GLN A 180 2.64 6.74 -5.29
CA GLN A 180 3.23 5.67 -6.09
C GLN A 180 4.35 6.21 -6.99
N VAL A 181 5.54 5.63 -6.90
CA VAL A 181 6.71 6.09 -7.66
C VAL A 181 7.09 5.11 -8.77
N VAL A 182 7.03 3.81 -8.51
CA VAL A 182 7.44 2.75 -9.45
C VAL A 182 6.42 1.64 -9.45
N GLY A 183 6.08 1.11 -10.62
CA GLY A 183 5.11 0.02 -10.75
C GLY A 183 3.70 0.45 -10.33
N THR A 184 2.82 -0.54 -10.20
CA THR A 184 1.40 -0.33 -9.92
C THR A 184 0.98 -1.06 -8.66
N LYS A 185 0.21 -0.35 -7.82
CA LYS A 185 -0.47 -0.92 -6.64
C LYS A 185 -1.97 -0.79 -6.82
N ARG A 186 -2.73 -1.74 -6.27
CA ARG A 186 -4.17 -1.60 -6.12
C ARG A 186 -4.50 -1.44 -4.64
N LEU A 187 -5.44 -0.55 -4.37
CA LEU A 187 -5.95 -0.27 -3.04
C LEU A 187 -7.44 -0.60 -3.01
N HIS A 188 -7.90 -1.15 -1.89
CA HIS A 188 -9.31 -1.15 -1.48
C HIS A 188 -9.39 -0.39 -0.17
N ILE A 189 -10.30 0.58 -0.09
CA ILE A 189 -10.39 1.52 1.02
C ILE A 189 -11.84 1.52 1.51
N PHE A 190 -12.04 1.18 2.78
CA PHE A 190 -13.34 0.94 3.37
C PHE A 190 -13.63 1.96 4.47
N HIS A 191 -14.87 2.45 4.48
CA HIS A 191 -15.32 3.38 5.50
C HIS A 191 -15.23 2.74 6.90
N PRO A 192 -14.90 3.48 7.98
CA PRO A 192 -14.78 2.94 9.34
C PRO A 192 -16.00 2.14 9.82
N ALA A 193 -17.20 2.54 9.38
CA ALA A 193 -18.46 1.84 9.67
C ALA A 193 -18.51 0.38 9.16
N GLN A 194 -17.60 -0.03 8.26
CA GLN A 194 -17.50 -1.40 7.77
C GLN A 194 -16.76 -2.34 8.72
N HIS A 195 -16.30 -1.87 9.88
CA HIS A 195 -15.53 -2.68 10.86
C HIS A 195 -16.06 -4.11 11.06
N SER A 196 -17.36 -4.27 11.29
CA SER A 196 -18.01 -5.56 11.54
C SER A 196 -18.03 -6.51 10.32
N HIS A 197 -17.74 -6.00 9.13
CA HIS A 197 -17.69 -6.75 7.87
C HIS A 197 -16.27 -7.14 7.44
N LEU A 198 -15.24 -6.63 8.14
CA LEU A 198 -13.83 -6.74 7.73
C LEU A 198 -13.04 -7.77 8.53
N TYR A 199 -13.67 -8.52 9.44
CA TYR A 199 -13.03 -9.61 10.20
C TYR A 199 -11.74 -9.16 10.90
N ILE A 200 -11.79 -7.98 11.54
CA ILE A 200 -10.66 -7.41 12.27
C ILE A 200 -10.32 -8.29 13.47
N SER A 201 -9.04 -8.63 13.63
CA SER A 201 -8.55 -9.39 14.76
C SER A 201 -8.87 -8.67 16.07
N ILE A 202 -9.30 -9.44 17.06
CA ILE A 202 -9.49 -8.96 18.44
C ILE A 202 -8.34 -9.40 19.36
N THR A 203 -7.40 -10.19 18.83
CA THR A 203 -6.26 -10.72 19.59
C THR A 203 -4.98 -9.93 19.28
N PRO A 204 -4.21 -9.51 20.31
CA PRO A 204 -2.89 -8.94 20.13
C PRO A 204 -1.95 -9.87 19.35
N PRO A 205 -0.94 -9.34 18.62
CA PRO A 205 -0.57 -7.92 18.59
C PRO A 205 -1.30 -7.08 17.53
N GLN A 206 -2.02 -7.69 16.59
CA GLN A 206 -2.55 -7.03 15.38
C GLN A 206 -4.04 -6.70 15.45
N THR A 207 -4.51 -6.04 16.51
CA THR A 207 -5.95 -5.77 16.75
C THR A 207 -6.57 -4.73 15.81
N ASN A 208 -5.79 -4.16 14.90
CA ASN A 208 -6.23 -3.23 13.85
C ASN A 208 -6.26 -3.87 12.45
N THR A 209 -5.91 -5.16 12.33
CA THR A 209 -5.74 -5.86 11.05
C THR A 209 -6.76 -6.99 10.87
N SER A 210 -7.23 -7.19 9.64
CA SER A 210 -8.14 -8.25 9.23
C SER A 210 -7.48 -9.63 9.22
N LEU A 211 -8.27 -10.66 9.53
CA LEU A 211 -7.91 -12.06 9.40
C LEU A 211 -8.08 -12.61 7.97
N ILE A 212 -8.52 -11.78 7.00
CA ILE A 212 -8.66 -12.19 5.60
C ILE A 212 -7.24 -12.31 4.98
N PRO A 213 -6.83 -13.49 4.48
CA PRO A 213 -5.43 -13.75 4.11
C PRO A 213 -5.07 -13.25 2.70
N HIS A 214 -6.05 -12.83 1.90
CA HIS A 214 -5.88 -12.48 0.49
C HIS A 214 -6.59 -11.17 0.14
N PRO A 215 -6.08 -10.40 -0.85
CA PRO A 215 -6.76 -9.19 -1.29
C PRO A 215 -8.14 -9.51 -1.88
N PRO A 216 -9.11 -8.58 -1.81
CA PRO A 216 -10.45 -8.77 -2.37
C PRO A 216 -10.48 -9.21 -3.83
N SER A 217 -9.51 -8.77 -4.64
CA SER A 217 -9.39 -9.11 -6.06
C SER A 217 -8.72 -10.47 -6.33
N SER A 218 -8.28 -11.20 -5.31
CA SER A 218 -7.61 -12.49 -5.47
C SER A 218 -8.59 -13.61 -5.80
N SER A 219 -8.25 -14.44 -6.79
CA SER A 219 -8.97 -15.69 -7.06
C SER A 219 -8.81 -16.74 -5.94
N LYS A 220 -7.82 -16.56 -5.05
CA LYS A 220 -7.58 -17.44 -3.89
C LYS A 220 -8.48 -17.12 -2.70
N LEU A 221 -9.22 -16.02 -2.73
CA LEU A 221 -10.08 -15.61 -1.60
C LEU A 221 -11.28 -16.58 -1.46
N ASP A 222 -11.43 -17.18 -0.28
CA ASP A 222 -12.59 -18.00 0.06
C ASP A 222 -13.74 -17.13 0.60
N TRP A 223 -14.63 -16.75 -0.29
CA TRP A 223 -15.81 -15.95 0.03
C TRP A 223 -16.90 -16.73 0.80
N LYS A 224 -16.83 -18.06 0.89
CA LYS A 224 -17.71 -18.80 1.81
C LYS A 224 -17.25 -18.61 3.25
N GLN A 225 -15.94 -18.50 3.47
CA GLN A 225 -15.36 -18.18 4.76
C GLN A 225 -15.53 -16.70 5.13
N TYR A 226 -15.47 -15.80 4.14
CA TYR A 226 -15.55 -14.34 4.35
C TYR A 226 -16.75 -13.67 3.65
N PRO A 227 -18.00 -14.12 3.88
CA PRO A 227 -19.18 -13.62 3.16
C PRO A 227 -19.47 -12.14 3.42
N MET A 228 -19.09 -11.60 4.58
CA MET A 228 -19.36 -10.20 4.92
C MET A 228 -18.47 -9.21 4.18
N LEU A 229 -17.30 -9.65 3.66
CA LEU A 229 -16.42 -8.77 2.89
C LEU A 229 -17.13 -8.24 1.64
N ARG A 230 -18.01 -9.03 1.04
CA ARG A 230 -18.83 -8.59 -0.10
C ARG A 230 -19.71 -7.39 0.26
N ARG A 231 -20.34 -7.40 1.43
CA ARG A 231 -21.15 -6.26 1.90
C ARG A 231 -20.30 -5.02 2.11
N ALA A 232 -19.07 -5.17 2.59
CA ALA A 232 -18.14 -4.06 2.72
C ALA A 232 -17.75 -3.47 1.34
N LEU A 233 -17.54 -4.32 0.33
CA LEU A 233 -17.21 -3.90 -1.04
C LEU A 233 -18.37 -3.22 -1.76
N GLU A 234 -19.61 -3.61 -1.46
CA GLU A 234 -20.83 -3.03 -2.04
C GLU A 234 -21.27 -1.73 -1.34
N ASP A 235 -20.70 -1.37 -0.19
CA ASP A 235 -21.00 -0.10 0.47
C ASP A 235 -20.57 1.09 -0.41
N VAL A 236 -21.47 2.06 -0.57
CA VAL A 236 -21.28 3.23 -1.45
C VAL A 236 -20.10 4.11 -1.08
N ARG A 237 -19.56 4.00 0.14
CA ARG A 237 -18.39 4.75 0.61
C ARG A 237 -17.09 3.96 0.43
N THR A 238 -17.16 2.66 0.12
CA THR A 238 -15.99 1.85 -0.17
C THR A 238 -15.49 2.17 -1.57
N THR A 239 -14.17 2.30 -1.72
CA THR A 239 -13.54 2.66 -2.98
C THR A 239 -12.40 1.72 -3.33
N SER A 240 -12.09 1.60 -4.63
CA SER A 240 -10.93 0.85 -5.10
C SER A 240 -10.30 1.52 -6.32
N CYS A 241 -8.98 1.60 -6.32
CA CYS A 241 -8.22 2.17 -7.43
C CYS A 241 -6.90 1.44 -7.62
N GLU A 242 -6.43 1.44 -8.85
CA GLU A 242 -5.04 1.15 -9.18
C GLU A 242 -4.32 2.50 -9.30
N VAL A 243 -3.14 2.57 -8.71
CA VAL A 243 -2.28 3.76 -8.75
C VAL A 243 -0.97 3.40 -9.41
N GLY A 244 -0.62 4.16 -10.44
CA GLY A 244 0.66 4.08 -11.14
C GLY A 244 1.62 5.22 -10.77
N PRO A 245 2.82 5.25 -11.37
CA PRO A 245 3.82 6.28 -11.10
C PRO A 245 3.27 7.70 -11.24
N GLY A 246 3.44 8.52 -10.20
CA GLY A 246 2.99 9.91 -10.17
C GLY A 246 1.62 10.13 -9.55
N GLU A 247 0.85 9.06 -9.33
CA GLU A 247 -0.45 9.11 -8.67
C GLU A 247 -0.31 8.98 -7.16
N SER A 248 -1.27 9.55 -6.44
CA SER A 248 -1.30 9.50 -4.99
C SER A 248 -2.72 9.30 -4.49
N VAL A 249 -2.87 8.70 -3.32
CA VAL A 249 -4.17 8.48 -2.68
C VAL A 249 -4.10 9.00 -1.25
N LEU A 250 -5.07 9.86 -0.92
CA LEU A 250 -5.34 10.24 0.47
C LEU A 250 -6.23 9.17 1.10
N ILE A 251 -5.80 8.66 2.24
CA ILE A 251 -6.57 7.78 3.11
C ILE A 251 -6.78 8.53 4.43
N PRO A 252 -8.00 8.98 4.76
CA PRO A 252 -8.24 9.70 6.00
C PRO A 252 -8.02 8.83 7.23
N GLU A 253 -7.75 9.46 8.37
CA GLU A 253 -7.54 8.76 9.64
C GLU A 253 -8.71 7.80 9.97
N GLY A 254 -8.36 6.59 10.42
CA GLY A 254 -9.33 5.57 10.83
C GLY A 254 -9.97 4.77 9.70
N TRP A 255 -9.78 5.14 8.43
CA TRP A 255 -10.26 4.35 7.29
C TRP A 255 -9.47 3.04 7.17
N TYR A 256 -10.20 1.95 6.88
CA TYR A 256 -9.57 0.66 6.62
C TYR A 256 -9.06 0.61 5.19
N HIS A 257 -7.94 -0.05 4.95
CA HIS A 257 -7.41 -0.22 3.62
C HIS A 257 -6.53 -1.47 3.50
N CYS A 258 -6.47 -2.04 2.31
CA CYS A 258 -5.44 -3.01 1.92
C CYS A 258 -4.73 -2.53 0.65
N VAL A 259 -3.53 -3.04 0.42
CA VAL A 259 -2.70 -2.66 -0.73
C VAL A 259 -2.03 -3.91 -1.30
N GLU A 260 -2.21 -4.17 -2.59
CA GLU A 260 -1.55 -5.26 -3.29
C GLU A 260 -0.76 -4.78 -4.51
N SER A 261 0.32 -5.50 -4.82
CA SER A 261 1.00 -5.34 -6.11
C SER A 261 0.12 -5.80 -7.28
N VAL A 262 0.20 -5.07 -8.39
CA VAL A 262 -0.45 -5.41 -9.66
C VAL A 262 0.61 -5.86 -10.66
N GLY A 263 0.40 -7.03 -11.26
CA GLY A 263 1.34 -7.62 -12.22
C GLY A 263 2.57 -8.24 -11.54
N ASP A 264 3.60 -8.48 -12.36
CA ASP A 264 4.83 -9.16 -11.93
C ASP A 264 6.05 -8.23 -11.76
N GLU A 265 5.86 -6.93 -11.93
CA GLU A 265 6.90 -5.93 -11.74
C GLU A 265 7.04 -5.52 -10.26
N PRO A 266 8.25 -5.22 -9.78
CA PRO A 266 8.43 -4.57 -8.49
C PRO A 266 7.79 -3.18 -8.45
N ALA A 267 7.41 -2.77 -7.24
CA ALA A 267 6.81 -1.47 -6.98
C ALA A 267 7.55 -0.73 -5.86
N VAL A 268 7.58 0.59 -5.99
CA VAL A 268 8.10 1.51 -4.97
C VAL A 268 7.04 2.57 -4.68
N SER A 269 6.71 2.73 -3.41
CA SER A 269 5.74 3.71 -2.92
C SER A 269 6.36 4.50 -1.77
N VAL A 270 6.02 5.77 -1.64
CA VAL A 270 6.37 6.61 -0.51
C VAL A 270 5.07 7.04 0.15
N ASN A 271 4.92 6.83 1.44
CA ASN A 271 3.73 7.29 2.15
C ASN A 271 4.09 8.29 3.24
N HIS A 272 3.19 9.23 3.50
CA HIS A 272 3.31 10.17 4.60
C HIS A 272 2.19 9.91 5.60
N TRP A 273 2.55 9.59 6.84
CA TRP A 273 1.63 9.61 7.97
C TRP A 273 1.67 10.96 8.65
N PHE A 274 0.51 11.58 8.83
CA PHE A 274 0.40 12.92 9.36
C PHE A 274 -0.94 13.13 10.07
N ARG A 275 -0.99 14.19 10.87
CA ARG A 275 -2.12 14.53 11.72
C ARG A 275 -2.33 16.00 11.88
#